data_AF-A0A5Z7XX04-F1
#
_entry.id   AF-A0A5Z7XX04-F1
#
_cell.length_a   1.000
_cell.length_b   1.000
_cell.length_c   1.000
_cell.angle_alpha   90.00
_cell.angle_beta   90.00
_cell.angle_gamma   90.00
#
_symmetry.space_group_name_H-M   'P 1'
#
loop_
_entity.id
_entity.type
_entity.pdbx_description
1 polymer ?
#
loop_
_entity_poly.entity_id
_entity_poly.type
_entity_poly.pdbx_seq_one_letter_code
_entity_poly.pdbx_strand_id
1 'polypeptide(L)'
;MSNTYEEKTDDKGKNRDRIIGHGTINRFGERLKVAMKGMSNAELARRSGMSETTIRKYLQGKIYPALDSLAIVADACEVSLTWLATGKQEREQKAENTIIRDDAKQKFDMDIEVLIHLLNRLKKEERDLVFNFISREGVNNLVRLAAMNTSTISPDAVESIIDVLPLRPVLKNAIKIGLAGSEATDQEILRFIERHNASDNATQQAGAVSSEHKKSAS
;
A
#
# COMPACT_ATOMS: atom_id res chain seq x y z
N MET A 1 -52.75 -39.25 32.87
CA MET A 1 -52.16 -37.97 33.31
C MET A 1 -50.86 -38.28 34.03
N SER A 2 -49.72 -37.83 33.52
CA SER A 2 -48.65 -37.17 34.28
C SER A 2 -47.50 -36.90 33.32
N ASN A 3 -47.19 -35.62 33.16
CA ASN A 3 -46.19 -35.08 32.26
C ASN A 3 -44.87 -35.00 33.04
N THR A 4 -43.80 -35.62 32.56
CA THR A 4 -42.45 -35.41 33.13
C THR A 4 -41.45 -35.37 31.99
N TYR A 5 -41.26 -34.17 31.46
CA TYR A 5 -40.18 -33.87 30.54
C TYR A 5 -38.89 -33.69 31.36
N GLU A 6 -37.94 -34.61 31.22
CA GLU A 6 -36.55 -34.36 31.61
C GLU A 6 -35.88 -33.51 30.51
N GLU A 7 -35.63 -32.26 30.86
CA GLU A 7 -34.69 -31.38 30.19
C GLU A 7 -33.27 -31.94 30.37
N LYS A 8 -32.61 -32.33 29.27
CA LYS A 8 -31.15 -32.55 29.24
C LYS A 8 -30.55 -31.70 28.13
N THR A 9 -30.26 -30.45 28.50
CA THR A 9 -29.39 -29.56 27.74
C THR A 9 -27.96 -30.06 27.85
N ASP A 10 -27.52 -30.84 26.86
CA ASP A 10 -26.08 -31.05 26.59
C ASP A 10 -25.75 -30.38 25.25
N ASP A 11 -25.80 -29.04 25.21
CA ASP A 11 -25.34 -28.27 24.05
C ASP A 11 -23.82 -28.14 24.13
N LYS A 12 -23.15 -29.22 23.73
CA LYS A 12 -21.71 -29.26 23.48
C LYS A 12 -21.36 -28.13 22.52
N GLY A 13 -20.60 -27.16 23.04
CA GLY A 13 -20.12 -25.99 22.32
C GLY A 13 -19.53 -26.34 20.96
N LYS A 14 -20.34 -26.17 19.92
CA LYS A 14 -19.86 -26.15 18.54
C LYS A 14 -19.23 -24.78 18.29
N ASN A 15 -17.97 -24.67 18.70
CA ASN A 15 -17.07 -23.62 18.22
C ASN A 15 -16.88 -23.82 16.72
N ARG A 16 -17.82 -23.27 15.93
CA ARG A 16 -17.70 -23.19 14.47
C ARG A 16 -16.65 -22.12 14.23
N ASP A 17 -15.48 -22.51 13.75
CA ASP A 17 -14.44 -21.59 13.27
C ASP A 17 -15.08 -20.56 12.33
N ARG A 18 -15.29 -19.35 12.86
CA ARG A 18 -15.95 -18.27 12.12
C ARG A 18 -14.88 -17.58 11.29
N ILE A 19 -15.04 -17.62 9.97
CA ILE A 19 -14.15 -17.03 8.96
C ILE A 19 -14.03 -15.49 9.11
N ILE A 20 -14.94 -14.85 9.84
CA ILE A 20 -14.92 -13.41 10.13
C ILE A 20 -14.32 -13.17 11.52
N GLY A 21 -13.25 -12.38 11.60
CA GLY A 21 -12.52 -12.09 12.84
C GLY A 21 -13.42 -11.68 14.02
N HIS A 22 -13.10 -12.24 15.19
CA HIS A 22 -13.86 -12.17 16.46
C HIS A 22 -14.29 -10.74 16.87
N GLY A 23 -13.55 -9.70 16.49
CA GLY A 23 -13.89 -8.30 16.78
C GLY A 23 -15.02 -7.69 15.95
N THR A 24 -15.28 -8.21 14.74
CA THR A 24 -16.25 -7.63 13.79
C THR A 24 -17.66 -8.23 13.95
N ILE A 25 -17.74 -9.50 14.36
CA ILE A 25 -19.02 -10.18 14.64
C ILE A 25 -19.66 -9.65 15.93
N ASN A 26 -18.86 -9.34 16.96
CA ASN A 26 -19.36 -8.90 18.28
C ASN A 26 -20.14 -7.58 18.28
N ARG A 27 -20.16 -6.84 17.16
CA ARG A 27 -20.90 -5.58 17.02
C ARG A 27 -22.09 -5.64 16.06
N PHE A 28 -22.54 -6.84 15.67
CA PHE A 28 -23.69 -7.01 14.78
C PHE A 28 -24.95 -6.31 15.33
N GLY A 29 -25.28 -6.52 16.61
CA GLY A 29 -26.45 -5.89 17.23
C GLY A 29 -26.40 -4.36 17.21
N GLU A 30 -25.21 -3.77 17.39
CA GLU A 30 -25.00 -2.32 17.28
C GLU A 30 -25.25 -1.84 15.84
N ARG A 31 -24.71 -2.54 14.84
CA ARG A 31 -24.93 -2.20 13.43
C ARG A 31 -26.38 -2.36 13.02
N LEU A 32 -27.05 -3.41 13.48
CA LEU A 32 -28.47 -3.60 13.24
C LEU A 32 -29.29 -2.44 13.82
N LYS A 33 -28.95 -1.98 15.04
CA LYS A 33 -29.59 -0.81 15.64
C LYS A 33 -29.39 0.47 14.81
N VAL A 34 -28.20 0.64 14.22
CA VAL A 34 -27.93 1.75 13.28
C VAL A 34 -28.74 1.58 12.00
N ALA A 35 -28.80 0.37 11.43
CA ALA A 35 -29.56 0.04 10.23
C ALA A 35 -31.06 0.34 10.37
N MET A 36 -31.60 0.15 11.58
CA MET A 36 -33.01 0.40 11.88
C MET A 36 -33.41 1.88 11.75
N LYS A 37 -32.47 2.85 11.79
CA LYS A 37 -32.76 4.30 11.62
C LYS A 37 -33.95 4.81 12.46
N GLY A 38 -34.14 4.28 13.67
CA GLY A 38 -35.26 4.64 14.56
C GLY A 38 -36.53 3.79 14.41
N MET A 39 -36.53 2.78 13.54
CA MET A 39 -37.60 1.79 13.43
C MET A 39 -37.79 1.01 14.74
N SER A 40 -39.03 0.65 15.07
CA SER A 40 -39.33 -0.21 16.22
C SER A 40 -39.04 -1.68 15.90
N ASN A 41 -38.82 -2.50 16.94
CA ASN A 41 -38.62 -3.95 16.75
C ASN A 41 -39.81 -4.61 16.06
N ALA A 42 -41.02 -4.15 16.36
CA ALA A 42 -42.25 -4.65 15.76
C ALA A 42 -42.35 -4.30 14.27
N GLU A 43 -41.92 -3.09 13.88
CA GLU A 43 -41.90 -2.69 12.47
C GLU A 43 -40.84 -3.45 11.68
N LEU A 44 -39.66 -3.68 12.24
CA LEU A 44 -38.63 -4.50 11.59
C LEU A 44 -39.08 -5.96 11.46
N ALA A 45 -39.73 -6.51 12.49
CA ALA A 45 -40.30 -7.86 12.48
C ALA A 45 -41.34 -8.01 11.35
N ARG A 46 -42.24 -7.03 11.21
CA ARG A 46 -43.24 -7.00 10.15
C ARG A 46 -42.62 -6.94 8.75
N ARG A 47 -41.59 -6.11 8.56
CA ARG A 47 -40.90 -5.96 7.26
C ARG A 47 -40.05 -7.17 6.88
N SER A 48 -39.41 -7.81 7.86
CA SER A 48 -38.54 -8.97 7.66
C SER A 48 -39.28 -10.31 7.71
N GLY A 49 -40.58 -10.33 8.03
CA GLY A 49 -41.33 -11.58 8.24
C GLY A 49 -40.83 -12.41 9.43
N MET A 50 -40.09 -11.79 10.36
CA MET A 50 -39.51 -12.45 11.53
C MET A 50 -40.30 -12.13 12.80
N SER A 51 -40.11 -12.93 13.85
CA SER A 51 -40.71 -12.61 15.16
C SER A 51 -39.98 -11.43 15.82
N GLU A 52 -40.72 -10.57 16.54
CA GLU A 52 -40.12 -9.46 17.33
C GLU A 52 -39.08 -9.99 18.33
N THR A 53 -39.34 -11.17 18.91
CA THR A 53 -38.41 -11.87 19.81
C THR A 53 -37.09 -12.20 19.12
N THR A 54 -37.11 -12.63 17.86
CA THR A 54 -35.91 -12.91 17.07
C THR A 54 -35.10 -11.64 16.85
N ILE A 55 -35.75 -10.55 16.42
CA ILE A 55 -35.11 -9.24 16.22
C ILE A 55 -34.48 -8.73 17.53
N ARG A 56 -35.18 -8.87 18.66
CA ARG A 56 -34.65 -8.50 19.97
C ARG A 56 -33.40 -9.31 20.34
N LYS A 57 -33.39 -10.63 20.08
CA LYS A 57 -32.22 -11.48 20.33
C LYS A 57 -31.03 -11.13 19.43
N TYR A 58 -31.28 -10.73 18.19
CA TYR A 58 -30.26 -10.20 17.27
C TYR A 58 -29.63 -8.90 17.78
N LEU A 59 -30.45 -7.94 18.23
CA LEU A 59 -29.97 -6.67 18.81
C LEU A 59 -29.14 -6.89 20.08
N GLN A 60 -29.50 -7.87 20.89
CA GLN A 60 -28.76 -8.25 22.10
C GLN A 60 -27.49 -9.07 21.80
N GLY A 61 -27.26 -9.47 20.55
CA GLY A 61 -26.14 -10.35 20.17
C GLY A 61 -26.22 -11.77 20.74
N LYS A 62 -27.39 -12.20 21.23
CA LYS A 62 -27.60 -13.54 21.80
C LYS A 62 -27.59 -14.63 20.73
N ILE A 63 -28.12 -14.30 19.56
CA ILE A 63 -28.12 -15.16 18.39
C ILE A 63 -27.73 -14.31 17.17
N TYR A 64 -27.26 -14.97 16.12
CA TYR A 64 -26.87 -14.32 14.87
C TYR A 64 -27.71 -14.87 13.72
N PRO A 65 -28.15 -14.02 12.77
CA PRO A 65 -28.90 -14.49 11.61
C PRO A 65 -28.04 -15.40 10.74
N ALA A 66 -28.66 -16.42 10.15
CA ALA A 66 -28.09 -17.15 9.01
C ALA A 66 -28.04 -16.23 7.77
N LEU A 67 -27.33 -16.65 6.72
CA LEU A 67 -27.16 -15.83 5.51
C LEU A 67 -28.49 -15.36 4.91
N ASP A 68 -29.48 -16.26 4.80
CA ASP A 68 -30.80 -15.93 4.26
C ASP A 68 -31.53 -14.90 5.13
N SER A 69 -31.51 -15.12 6.45
CA SER A 69 -32.09 -14.19 7.42
C SER A 69 -31.38 -12.83 7.42
N LEU A 70 -30.07 -12.82 7.19
CA LEU A 70 -29.29 -11.59 7.13
C LEU A 70 -29.66 -10.77 5.88
N ALA A 71 -29.88 -11.43 4.74
CA ALA A 71 -30.35 -10.76 3.52
C ALA A 71 -31.73 -10.14 3.71
N ILE A 72 -32.67 -10.89 4.28
CA ILE A 72 -34.02 -10.38 4.56
C ILE A 72 -33.98 -9.16 5.49
N VAL A 73 -33.14 -9.18 6.53
CA VAL A 73 -33.00 -8.05 7.44
C VAL A 73 -32.29 -6.86 6.78
N ALA A 74 -31.30 -7.10 5.94
CA ALA A 74 -30.61 -6.06 5.17
C ALA A 74 -31.57 -5.35 4.21
N ASP A 75 -32.38 -6.11 3.49
CA ASP A 75 -33.41 -5.60 2.57
C ASP A 75 -34.48 -4.81 3.33
N ALA A 76 -34.96 -5.33 4.47
CA ALA A 76 -35.94 -4.65 5.32
C ALA A 76 -35.43 -3.32 5.90
N CYS A 77 -34.12 -3.18 6.10
CA CYS A 77 -33.44 -1.97 6.56
C CYS A 77 -32.90 -1.08 5.43
N GLU A 78 -33.01 -1.51 4.17
CA GLU A 78 -32.45 -0.84 2.99
C GLU A 78 -30.95 -0.53 3.17
N VAL A 79 -30.18 -1.53 3.61
CA VAL A 79 -28.72 -1.44 3.78
C VAL A 79 -28.01 -2.58 3.04
N SER A 80 -26.74 -2.37 2.67
CA SER A 80 -25.93 -3.45 2.08
C SER A 80 -25.78 -4.62 3.05
N LEU A 81 -26.00 -5.84 2.53
CA LEU A 81 -25.75 -7.10 3.23
C LEU A 81 -24.33 -7.15 3.79
N THR A 82 -23.35 -6.75 2.97
CA THR A 82 -21.92 -6.75 3.33
C THR A 82 -21.63 -5.78 4.46
N TRP A 83 -22.24 -4.60 4.43
CA TRP A 83 -22.11 -3.62 5.51
C TRP A 83 -22.75 -4.12 6.81
N LEU A 84 -23.93 -4.72 6.74
CA LEU A 84 -24.60 -5.25 7.93
C LEU A 84 -23.79 -6.42 8.54
N ALA A 85 -23.27 -7.31 7.70
CA ALA A 85 -22.45 -8.46 8.09
C ALA A 85 -21.10 -8.05 8.69
N THR A 86 -20.38 -7.14 8.04
CA THR A 86 -18.95 -6.90 8.29
C THR A 86 -18.61 -5.48 8.77
N GLY A 87 -19.56 -4.54 8.69
CA GLY A 87 -19.30 -3.12 8.93
C GLY A 87 -18.48 -2.42 7.85
N LYS A 88 -18.04 -3.13 6.80
CA LYS A 88 -17.36 -2.52 5.66
C LYS A 88 -18.43 -1.95 4.72
N GLN A 89 -18.38 -0.64 4.47
CA GLN A 89 -19.17 -0.06 3.38
C GLN A 89 -18.65 -0.61 2.06
N GLU A 90 -19.53 -1.25 1.30
CA GLU A 90 -19.32 -1.31 -0.14
C GLU A 90 -19.34 0.13 -0.63
N ARG A 91 -18.28 0.55 -1.34
CA ARG A 91 -18.35 1.77 -2.13
C ARG A 91 -19.34 1.50 -3.26
N GLU A 92 -20.62 1.63 -2.95
CA GLU A 92 -21.68 1.57 -3.95
C GLU A 92 -21.42 2.74 -4.91
N GLN A 93 -20.83 2.41 -6.06
CA GLN A 93 -20.88 3.25 -7.26
C GLN A 93 -22.33 3.26 -7.74
N LYS A 94 -23.23 3.91 -7.00
CA LYS A 94 -24.55 4.22 -7.51
C LYS A 94 -24.43 5.40 -8.46
N ALA A 95 -24.68 5.10 -9.72
CA ALA A 95 -24.97 6.05 -10.76
C ALA A 95 -26.10 6.98 -10.30
N GLU A 96 -25.81 8.27 -10.24
CA GLU A 96 -26.66 9.43 -10.56
C GLU A 96 -26.14 10.64 -9.77
N ASN A 97 -25.17 11.34 -10.37
CA ASN A 97 -25.40 12.71 -10.81
C ASN A 97 -24.18 13.26 -11.55
N THR A 98 -24.45 13.66 -12.79
CA THR A 98 -23.76 14.68 -13.59
C THR A 98 -22.31 14.37 -13.99
N ILE A 99 -22.21 13.73 -15.15
CA ILE A 99 -21.33 14.07 -16.28
C ILE A 99 -20.42 15.29 -15.99
N ILE A 100 -19.30 15.05 -15.29
CA ILE A 100 -17.92 15.43 -15.65
C ILE A 100 -17.04 14.46 -14.84
N ARG A 101 -16.90 13.21 -15.30
CA ARG A 101 -15.83 12.34 -14.80
C ARG A 101 -14.62 12.59 -15.69
N ASP A 102 -13.72 13.41 -15.20
CA ASP A 102 -12.40 13.65 -15.78
C ASP A 102 -11.78 12.30 -16.22
N ASP A 103 -11.54 12.12 -17.51
CA ASP A 103 -11.04 10.86 -18.10
C ASP A 103 -9.73 10.41 -17.43
N ALA A 104 -8.93 11.36 -16.93
CA ALA A 104 -7.73 11.10 -16.15
C ALA A 104 -8.01 10.38 -14.83
N LYS A 105 -9.14 10.67 -14.17
CA LYS A 105 -9.52 10.07 -12.89
C LYS A 105 -10.02 8.64 -13.07
N GLN A 106 -10.79 8.36 -14.13
CA GLN A 106 -11.19 6.98 -14.48
C GLN A 106 -9.99 6.12 -14.87
N LYS A 107 -9.05 6.67 -15.67
CA LYS A 107 -7.82 5.95 -16.01
C LYS A 107 -6.98 5.65 -14.78
N PHE A 108 -6.82 6.63 -13.88
CA PHE A 108 -6.07 6.46 -12.64
C PHE A 108 -6.72 5.43 -11.70
N ASP A 109 -8.05 5.41 -11.60
CA ASP A 109 -8.78 4.42 -10.81
C ASP A 109 -8.60 3.00 -11.40
N MET A 110 -8.62 2.86 -12.74
CA MET A 110 -8.35 1.59 -13.42
C MET A 110 -6.89 1.12 -13.23
N ASP A 111 -5.93 2.04 -13.31
CA ASP A 111 -4.51 1.75 -13.10
C ASP A 111 -4.23 1.26 -11.66
N ILE A 112 -4.92 1.83 -10.67
CA ILE A 112 -4.84 1.40 -9.26
C ILE A 112 -5.46 0.01 -9.08
N GLU A 113 -6.62 -0.25 -9.67
CA GLU A 113 -7.26 -1.57 -9.57
C GLU A 113 -6.38 -2.66 -10.19
N VAL A 114 -5.78 -2.41 -11.35
CA VAL A 114 -4.84 -3.34 -11.99
C VAL A 114 -3.63 -3.60 -11.09
N LEU A 115 -3.06 -2.54 -10.49
CA LEU A 115 -1.92 -2.68 -9.56
C LEU A 115 -2.28 -3.54 -8.35
N ILE A 116 -3.47 -3.35 -7.77
CA ILE A 116 -3.95 -4.16 -6.64
C ILE A 116 -4.07 -5.63 -7.04
N HIS A 117 -4.63 -5.92 -8.23
CA HIS A 117 -4.73 -7.29 -8.73
C HIS A 117 -3.34 -7.94 -8.95
N LEU A 118 -2.38 -7.19 -9.50
CA LEU A 118 -1.01 -7.69 -9.70
C LEU A 118 -0.32 -7.99 -8.36
N LEU A 119 -0.44 -7.10 -7.37
CA LEU A 119 0.12 -7.32 -6.04
C LEU A 119 -0.53 -8.52 -5.34
N ASN A 120 -1.85 -8.71 -5.52
CA ASN A 120 -2.57 -9.85 -4.94
C ASN A 120 -2.19 -11.21 -5.56
N ARG A 121 -1.60 -11.24 -6.76
CA ARG A 121 -1.05 -12.47 -7.36
C ARG A 121 0.27 -12.92 -6.74
N LEU A 122 0.97 -12.02 -6.05
CA LEU A 122 2.21 -12.33 -5.35
C LEU A 122 1.91 -13.01 -4.01
N LYS A 123 2.83 -13.88 -3.58
CA LYS A 123 2.81 -14.44 -2.22
C LYS A 123 3.08 -13.33 -1.20
N LYS A 124 2.76 -13.58 0.06
CA LYS A 124 2.90 -12.58 1.13
C LYS A 124 4.35 -12.10 1.24
N GLU A 125 5.29 -13.03 1.16
CA GLU A 125 6.72 -12.77 1.27
C GLU A 125 7.21 -11.88 0.12
N GLU A 126 6.71 -12.12 -1.09
CA GLU A 126 7.04 -11.35 -2.29
C GLU A 126 6.44 -9.93 -2.23
N ARG A 127 5.22 -9.78 -1.72
CA ARG A 127 4.61 -8.46 -1.49
C ARG A 127 5.39 -7.64 -0.49
N ASP A 128 5.84 -8.25 0.60
CA ASP A 128 6.60 -7.56 1.64
C ASP A 128 7.95 -7.06 1.08
N LEU A 129 8.61 -7.86 0.22
CA LEU A 129 9.83 -7.43 -0.48
C LEU A 129 9.59 -6.22 -1.39
N VAL A 130 8.53 -6.27 -2.22
CA VAL A 130 8.18 -5.16 -3.13
C VAL A 130 7.83 -3.90 -2.34
N PHE A 131 7.05 -4.03 -1.27
CA PHE A 131 6.66 -2.90 -0.41
C PHE A 131 7.87 -2.23 0.24
N ASN A 132 8.77 -3.04 0.82
CA ASN A 132 10.00 -2.55 1.45
C ASN A 132 10.94 -1.89 0.43
N PHE A 133 11.04 -2.46 -0.77
CA PHE A 133 11.85 -1.88 -1.85
C PHE A 133 11.32 -0.50 -2.27
N ILE A 134 10.02 -0.40 -2.59
CA ILE A 134 9.39 0.87 -3.00
C ILE A 134 9.52 1.92 -1.89
N SER A 135 9.30 1.52 -0.64
CA SER A 135 9.37 2.42 0.50
C SER A 135 10.80 2.91 0.73
N ARG A 136 11.80 2.02 0.66
CA ARG A 136 13.20 2.40 0.82
C ARG A 136 13.67 3.30 -0.31
N GLU A 137 13.34 2.96 -1.55
CA GLU A 137 13.79 3.74 -2.71
C GLU A 137 13.07 5.09 -2.82
N GLY A 138 11.78 5.13 -2.46
CA GLY A 138 11.02 6.37 -2.33
C GLY A 138 11.60 7.29 -1.25
N VAL A 139 11.88 6.77 -0.05
CA VAL A 139 12.49 7.53 1.04
C VAL A 139 13.89 8.02 0.66
N ASN A 140 14.73 7.16 0.05
CA ASN A 140 16.06 7.56 -0.42
C ASN A 140 15.98 8.74 -1.41
N ASN A 141 15.02 8.71 -2.34
CA ASN A 141 14.83 9.80 -3.29
C ASN A 141 14.34 11.09 -2.59
N LEU A 142 13.42 10.99 -1.64
CA LEU A 142 12.97 12.15 -0.86
C LEU A 142 14.12 12.75 -0.04
N VAL A 143 14.98 11.92 0.55
CA VAL A 143 16.18 12.37 1.27
C VAL A 143 17.16 13.07 0.32
N ARG A 144 17.39 12.54 -0.89
CA ARG A 144 18.22 13.20 -1.91
C ARG A 144 17.64 14.55 -2.33
N LEU A 145 16.33 14.62 -2.59
CA LEU A 145 15.64 15.85 -2.97
C LEU A 145 15.64 16.87 -1.83
N ALA A 146 15.47 16.45 -0.58
CA ALA A 146 15.58 17.32 0.58
C ALA A 146 17.02 17.84 0.76
N ALA A 147 18.03 16.99 0.57
CA ALA A 147 19.44 17.38 0.59
C ALA A 147 19.79 18.35 -0.55
N MET A 148 19.14 18.24 -1.71
CA MET A 148 19.33 19.15 -2.84
C MET A 148 18.60 20.49 -2.67
N ASN A 149 17.45 20.52 -1.99
CA ASN A 149 16.62 21.73 -1.80
C ASN A 149 16.94 22.50 -0.51
N THR A 150 17.76 21.95 0.39
CA THR A 150 18.25 22.64 1.57
C THR A 150 19.58 23.29 1.23
N SER A 151 19.53 24.51 0.69
CA SER A 151 20.74 25.32 0.50
C SER A 151 21.56 25.35 1.80
N THR A 152 22.80 24.86 1.68
CA THR A 152 23.83 24.64 2.72
C THR A 152 23.63 23.39 3.59
N ILE A 153 23.85 22.21 3.00
CA ILE A 153 24.39 21.08 3.78
C ILE A 153 25.68 21.60 4.45
N SER A 154 25.77 21.51 5.77
CA SER A 154 26.99 21.94 6.47
C SER A 154 28.19 21.14 5.93
N PRO A 155 29.40 21.74 5.84
CA PRO A 155 30.59 21.02 5.39
C PRO A 155 30.77 19.66 6.08
N ASP A 156 30.50 19.60 7.39
CA ASP A 156 30.57 18.38 8.21
C ASP A 156 29.59 17.28 7.77
N ALA A 157 28.38 17.66 7.35
CA ALA A 157 27.38 16.72 6.86
C ALA A 157 27.76 16.18 5.48
N VAL A 158 28.41 16.97 4.63
CA VAL A 158 28.94 16.50 3.35
C VAL A 158 30.10 15.52 3.54
N GLU A 159 31.01 15.79 4.48
CA GLU A 159 32.10 14.87 4.80
C GLU A 159 31.61 13.51 5.29
N SER A 160 30.60 13.52 6.16
CA SER A 160 29.96 12.30 6.68
C SER A 160 29.31 11.47 5.56
N ILE A 161 28.72 12.13 4.56
CA ILE A 161 28.17 11.48 3.36
C ILE A 161 29.30 10.87 2.51
N ILE A 162 30.42 11.56 2.32
CA ILE A 162 31.56 11.04 1.54
C ILE A 162 32.15 9.78 2.18
N ASP A 163 32.17 9.69 3.50
CA ASP A 163 32.73 8.54 4.22
C ASP A 163 31.92 7.25 4.03
N VAL A 164 30.60 7.35 3.85
CA VAL A 164 29.73 6.19 3.63
C VAL A 164 29.69 5.71 2.17
N LEU A 165 30.24 6.46 1.21
CA LEU A 165 30.28 6.04 -0.19
C LEU A 165 31.21 4.83 -0.40
N PRO A 166 30.87 3.87 -1.28
CA PRO A 166 31.72 2.73 -1.61
C PRO A 166 32.86 3.11 -2.57
N LEU A 167 33.66 4.12 -2.21
CA LEU A 167 34.78 4.64 -2.99
C LEU A 167 36.12 4.27 -2.36
N ARG A 168 37.19 4.26 -3.16
CA ARG A 168 38.57 4.06 -2.68
C ARG A 168 38.94 5.15 -1.66
N PRO A 169 39.66 4.84 -0.56
CA PRO A 169 40.00 5.82 0.48
C PRO A 169 40.70 7.08 -0.05
N VAL A 170 41.64 6.91 -0.98
CA VAL A 170 42.37 8.02 -1.62
C VAL A 170 41.41 8.95 -2.38
N LEU A 171 40.42 8.38 -3.06
CA LEU A 171 39.44 9.17 -3.83
C LEU A 171 38.48 9.92 -2.89
N LYS A 172 38.09 9.33 -1.76
CA LYS A 172 37.31 10.02 -0.73
C LYS A 172 38.04 11.25 -0.20
N ASN A 173 39.33 11.11 0.12
CA ASN A 173 40.16 12.23 0.59
C ASN A 173 40.34 13.30 -0.49
N ALA A 174 40.56 12.89 -1.74
CA ALA A 174 40.66 13.84 -2.85
C ALA A 174 39.37 14.65 -3.03
N ILE A 175 38.20 14.02 -2.89
CA ILE A 175 36.89 14.70 -2.95
C ILE A 175 36.73 15.67 -1.77
N LYS A 176 37.11 15.29 -0.55
CA LYS A 176 37.08 16.18 0.63
C LYS A 176 37.98 17.41 0.44
N ILE A 177 39.18 17.21 -0.09
CA ILE A 177 40.13 18.31 -0.38
C ILE A 177 39.59 19.23 -1.46
N GLY A 178 39.02 18.67 -2.55
CA GLY A 178 38.39 19.46 -3.61
C GLY A 178 37.22 20.28 -3.10
N LEU A 179 36.38 19.71 -2.22
CA LEU A 179 35.23 20.39 -1.62
C LEU A 179 35.64 21.59 -0.72
N ALA A 180 36.74 21.47 0.01
CA ALA A 180 37.32 22.55 0.80
C ALA A 180 38.18 23.52 -0.04
N GLY A 181 38.35 23.23 -1.33
CA GLY A 181 39.20 23.96 -2.27
C GLY A 181 38.63 25.31 -2.69
N SER A 182 39.42 26.02 -3.49
CA SER A 182 39.03 27.29 -4.11
C SER A 182 38.75 27.09 -5.61
N GLU A 183 38.19 28.10 -6.26
CA GLU A 183 38.01 28.09 -7.72
C GLU A 183 39.32 27.80 -8.49
N ALA A 184 40.48 28.19 -7.94
CA ALA A 184 41.78 27.85 -8.51
C ALA A 184 42.08 26.34 -8.44
N THR A 185 41.67 25.68 -7.35
CA THR A 185 41.77 24.23 -7.16
C THR A 185 40.86 23.51 -8.16
N ASP A 186 39.64 24.01 -8.36
CA ASP A 186 38.69 23.46 -9.34
C ASP A 186 39.25 23.52 -10.76
N GLN A 187 39.86 24.66 -11.13
CA GLN A 187 40.50 24.83 -12.43
C GLN A 187 41.70 23.89 -12.65
N GLU A 188 42.48 23.59 -11.61
CA GLU A 188 43.59 22.65 -11.71
C GLU A 188 43.10 21.22 -11.90
N ILE A 189 42.04 20.82 -11.18
CA ILE A 189 41.38 19.52 -11.37
C ILE A 189 40.85 19.39 -12.80
N LEU A 190 40.18 20.42 -13.32
CA LEU A 190 39.68 20.44 -14.70
C LEU A 190 40.82 20.30 -15.72
N ARG A 191 41.91 21.05 -15.56
CA ARG A 191 43.08 20.95 -16.45
C ARG A 191 43.71 19.56 -16.43
N PHE A 192 43.76 18.91 -15.26
CA PHE A 192 44.27 17.55 -15.15
C PHE A 192 43.39 16.55 -15.92
N ILE A 193 42.06 16.66 -15.77
CA ILE A 193 41.09 15.80 -16.49
C ILE A 193 41.20 16.02 -18.01
N GLU A 194 41.29 17.27 -18.45
CA GLU A 194 41.44 17.61 -19.88
C GLU A 194 42.73 17.05 -20.47
N ARG A 195 43.86 17.15 -19.75
CA ARG A 195 45.13 16.55 -20.19
C ARG A 195 45.06 15.03 -20.30
N HIS A 196 44.41 14.37 -19.34
CA HIS A 196 44.27 12.91 -19.37
C HIS A 196 43.39 12.47 -20.55
N ASN A 197 42.24 13.14 -20.76
CA ASN A 197 41.35 12.87 -21.89
C ASN A 197 42.02 13.15 -23.24
N ALA A 198 42.83 14.21 -23.34
CA ALA A 198 43.61 14.51 -24.55
C ALA A 198 44.68 13.44 -24.82
N SER A 199 45.36 12.95 -23.78
CA SER A 199 46.34 11.87 -23.89
C SER A 199 45.71 10.53 -24.27
N ASP A 200 44.54 10.21 -23.71
CA ASP A 200 43.80 8.98 -24.04
C ASP A 200 43.28 9.01 -25.47
N ASN A 201 42.75 10.16 -25.92
CA ASN A 201 42.32 10.35 -27.31
C ASN A 201 43.50 10.29 -28.30
N ALA A 202 44.66 10.84 -27.94
CA ALA A 202 45.88 10.74 -28.75
C ALA A 202 46.40 9.29 -28.84
N THR A 203 46.30 8.53 -27.74
CA THR A 203 46.70 7.12 -27.70
C THR A 203 45.74 6.24 -28.51
N GLN A 204 44.44 6.53 -28.50
CA GLN A 204 43.43 5.84 -29.32
C GLN A 204 43.57 6.16 -30.82
N GLN A 205 43.90 7.40 -31.20
CA GLN A 205 44.18 7.77 -32.60
C GLN A 205 45.49 7.13 -33.11
N ALA A 206 46.55 7.07 -32.31
CA ALA A 206 47.79 6.39 -32.69
C ALA A 206 47.60 4.87 -32.86
N GLY A 207 46.78 4.24 -32.02
CA GLY A 207 46.41 2.83 -32.14
C GLY A 207 45.58 2.52 -33.39
N ALA A 208 44.66 3.41 -33.77
CA ALA A 208 43.85 3.26 -34.99
C ALA A 208 44.70 3.34 -36.27
N VAL A 209 45.61 4.32 -36.36
CA VAL A 209 46.50 4.50 -37.53
C VAL A 209 47.48 3.32 -37.70
N SER A 210 47.94 2.72 -36.59
CA SER A 210 48.80 1.52 -36.63
C SER A 210 48.05 0.26 -37.06
N SER A 211 46.74 0.17 -36.78
CA SER A 211 45.89 -0.95 -37.22
C SER A 211 45.52 -0.90 -38.71
N GLU A 212 45.45 0.29 -39.31
CA GLU A 212 45.20 0.45 -40.75
C GLU A 212 46.43 0.11 -41.60
N HIS A 213 47.65 0.40 -41.11
CA HIS A 213 48.88 0.05 -41.84
C HIS A 213 49.18 -1.46 -41.87
N LYS A 214 48.60 -2.26 -40.96
CA LYS A 214 48.73 -3.74 -40.99
C LYS A 214 47.72 -4.44 -41.89
N LYS A 215 46.65 -3.78 -42.33
CA LYS A 215 45.65 -4.37 -43.26
C LYS A 215 45.99 -4.18 -44.73
N SER A 216 46.94 -3.30 -45.07
CA SER A 216 47.36 -3.03 -46.46
C SER A 216 48.60 -3.81 -46.91
N ALA A 217 49.11 -4.75 -46.09
CA ALA A 217 50.31 -5.53 -46.39
C ALA A 217 50.08 -7.05 -46.33
N SER A 218 48.84 -7.51 -46.55
CA SER A 218 48.51 -8.94 -46.69
C SER A 218 47.84 -9.23 -48.02
#